data_AF-A0A7S2M973-F1
#
_entry.id   AF-A0A7S2M973-F1
#
_cell.length_a   1.000
_cell.length_b   1.000
_cell.length_c   1.000
_cell.angle_alpha   90.00
_cell.angle_beta   90.00
_cell.angle_gamma   90.00
#
_symmetry.space_group_name_H-M   'P 1'
#
loop_
_entity.id
_entity.type
_entity.pdbx_description
1 polymer ?
#
loop_
_entity_poly.entity_id
_entity_poly.type
_entity_poly.pdbx_seq_one_letter_code
_entity_poly.pdbx_strand_id
1 'polypeptide(L)'
;MNQAPTPLGGVRCEGATHATCDRSPGCVWEWTGDWKTSCHSIAPKCAGLKHEVCDRSQGCVWDWTSKWETSCIRSDCQGLQHEVCDTHGKMCKWQWTGDWKTSCKRAAPQCAGLKHEVCDRSQGCVWD
;
A
#
# COMPACT_ATOMS: atom_id res chain seq x y z
N MET A 1 -7.24 29.63 -9.92
CA MET A 1 -7.03 29.43 -8.47
C MET A 1 -6.60 27.99 -8.29
N ASN A 2 -5.28 27.75 -8.31
CA ASN A 2 -4.71 26.40 -8.26
C ASN A 2 -4.57 25.98 -6.80
N GLN A 3 -5.56 25.26 -6.27
CA GLN A 3 -5.37 24.59 -4.99
C GLN A 3 -4.44 23.40 -5.22
N ALA A 4 -3.22 23.51 -4.70
CA ALA A 4 -2.39 22.36 -4.43
C ALA A 4 -3.02 21.60 -3.26
N PRO A 5 -3.45 20.34 -3.42
CA PRO A 5 -3.89 19.56 -2.28
C PRO A 5 -2.67 19.24 -1.41
N THR A 6 -2.84 19.52 -0.13
CA THR A 6 -1.94 19.23 0.99
C THR A 6 -1.53 17.75 1.00
N PRO A 7 -0.27 17.39 1.33
CA PRO A 7 0.20 16.01 1.29
C PRO A 7 -0.31 15.23 2.50
N LEU A 8 -1.43 14.53 2.31
CA LEU A 8 -1.89 13.47 3.20
C LEU A 8 -2.19 12.24 2.33
N GLY A 9 -1.19 11.38 2.16
CA GLY A 9 -1.28 10.14 1.41
C GLY A 9 -0.42 10.15 0.14
N GLY A 10 0.57 9.27 0.10
CA GLY A 10 1.33 8.78 -1.07
C GLY A 10 1.67 9.77 -2.18
N VAL A 11 2.95 9.95 -2.47
CA VAL A 11 3.40 10.67 -3.68
C VAL A 11 2.70 10.05 -4.90
N ARG A 12 1.75 10.79 -5.49
CA ARG A 12 0.96 10.31 -6.61
C ARG A 12 1.77 10.47 -7.88
N CYS A 13 2.42 9.39 -8.27
CA CYS A 13 3.32 9.33 -9.42
C CYS A 13 2.51 9.19 -10.73
N GLU A 14 1.32 8.60 -10.67
CA GLU A 14 0.51 8.32 -11.85
C GLU A 14 0.06 9.60 -12.56
N GLY A 15 0.20 9.63 -13.88
CA GLY A 15 -0.13 10.79 -14.71
C GLY A 15 0.90 11.92 -14.66
N ALA A 16 2.02 11.76 -13.95
CA ALA A 16 3.12 12.71 -13.98
C ALA A 16 3.87 12.64 -15.33
N THR A 17 4.34 13.78 -15.82
CA THR A 17 5.29 13.81 -16.95
C THR A 17 6.65 13.26 -16.52
N HIS A 18 7.48 12.81 -17.47
CA HIS A 18 8.83 12.28 -17.21
C HIS A 18 9.65 13.20 -16.30
N ALA A 19 9.75 14.50 -16.65
CA ALA A 19 10.48 15.48 -15.87
C ALA A 19 9.90 15.73 -14.47
N THR A 20 8.60 15.53 -14.26
CA THR A 20 7.99 15.59 -12.92
C THR A 20 8.28 14.31 -12.14
N CYS A 21 8.23 13.16 -12.80
CA CYS A 21 8.51 11.86 -12.21
C CYS A 21 9.93 11.79 -11.64
N ASP A 22 10.91 12.19 -12.43
CA ASP A 22 12.34 12.14 -12.05
C ASP A 22 12.67 13.02 -10.85
N ARG A 23 11.89 14.08 -10.64
CA ARG A 23 12.03 15.00 -9.50
C ARG A 23 11.19 14.59 -8.29
N SER A 24 10.34 13.59 -8.43
CA SER A 24 9.42 13.15 -7.38
C SER A 24 10.07 12.04 -6.55
N PRO A 25 10.45 12.31 -5.29
CA PRO A 25 11.04 11.29 -4.43
C PRO A 25 10.02 10.16 -4.21
N GLY A 26 10.45 8.91 -4.44
CA GLY A 26 9.58 7.74 -4.34
C GLY A 26 8.79 7.44 -5.61
N CYS A 27 9.06 8.11 -6.73
CA CYS A 27 8.58 7.72 -8.06
C CYS A 27 9.72 7.18 -8.91
N VAL A 28 9.41 6.30 -9.85
CA VAL A 28 10.32 5.84 -10.89
C VAL A 28 9.62 5.91 -12.25
N TRP A 29 10.39 6.28 -13.27
CA TRP A 29 9.93 6.29 -14.65
C TRP A 29 10.32 4.99 -15.35
N GLU A 30 9.34 4.24 -15.82
CA GLU A 30 9.50 3.06 -16.67
C GLU A 30 8.53 3.16 -17.85
N TRP A 31 9.01 3.09 -19.08
CA TRP A 31 8.14 3.24 -20.25
C TRP A 31 7.20 2.04 -20.39
N THR A 32 5.89 2.28 -20.20
CA THR A 32 4.85 1.25 -20.25
C THR A 32 4.01 1.28 -21.54
N GLY A 33 4.37 2.13 -22.51
CA GLY A 33 3.61 2.35 -23.75
C GLY A 33 2.63 3.53 -23.69
N ASP A 34 2.34 4.05 -22.49
CA ASP A 34 1.62 5.32 -22.28
C ASP A 34 2.36 6.15 -21.24
N TRP A 35 2.60 7.43 -21.53
CA TRP A 35 3.30 8.35 -20.62
C TRP A 35 2.56 8.53 -19.30
N LYS A 36 1.23 8.43 -19.28
CA LYS A 36 0.41 8.57 -18.06
C LYS A 36 0.64 7.43 -17.07
N THR A 37 0.98 6.25 -17.58
CA THR A 37 1.26 5.05 -16.77
C THR A 37 2.76 4.79 -16.64
N SER A 38 3.60 5.62 -17.24
CA SER A 38 5.06 5.44 -17.23
C SER A 38 5.71 5.95 -15.95
N CYS A 39 5.04 6.86 -15.21
CA CYS A 39 5.47 7.22 -13.87
C CYS A 39 4.65 6.46 -12.82
N HIS A 40 5.33 5.71 -11.96
CA HIS A 40 4.68 4.96 -10.88
C HIS A 40 5.50 5.04 -9.59
N SER A 41 4.84 4.81 -8.46
CA SER A 41 5.50 4.82 -7.16
C SER A 41 6.48 3.65 -7.04
N ILE A 42 7.64 3.90 -6.45
CA ILE A 42 8.56 2.87 -5.99
C ILE A 42 7.90 2.20 -4.79
N ALA A 43 7.66 0.90 -4.88
CA ALA A 43 7.16 0.12 -3.76
C ALA A 43 8.09 0.28 -2.55
N PRO A 44 7.58 0.64 -1.36
CA PRO A 44 8.42 0.76 -0.18
C PRO A 44 8.98 -0.61 0.21
N LYS A 45 10.29 -0.69 0.43
CA LYS A 45 10.97 -1.90 0.91
C LYS A 45 10.77 -2.03 2.42
N CYS A 46 9.67 -2.66 2.83
CA CYS A 46 9.32 -2.83 4.25
C CYS A 46 9.94 -4.10 4.87
N ALA A 47 10.04 -5.19 4.11
CA ALA A 47 10.55 -6.46 4.62
C ALA A 47 11.99 -6.33 5.14
N GLY A 48 12.26 -6.92 6.31
CA GLY A 48 13.57 -6.88 6.96
C GLY A 48 13.91 -5.56 7.66
N LEU A 49 12.98 -4.61 7.77
CA LEU A 49 13.17 -3.43 8.62
C LEU A 49 12.92 -3.78 10.09
N LYS A 50 13.68 -3.16 10.99
CA LYS A 50 13.41 -3.21 12.44
C LYS A 50 12.22 -2.31 12.78
N HIS A 51 11.56 -2.57 13.91
CA HIS A 51 10.36 -1.86 14.38
C HIS A 51 10.44 -0.34 14.23
N GLU A 52 11.44 0.29 14.85
CA GLU A 52 11.62 1.76 14.80
C GLU A 52 11.79 2.32 13.38
N VAL A 53 12.42 1.56 12.50
CA VAL A 53 12.62 1.96 11.10
C VAL A 53 11.34 1.74 10.32
N CYS A 54 10.62 0.65 10.59
CA CYS A 54 9.33 0.36 9.99
C CYS A 54 8.30 1.44 10.27
N ASP A 55 8.19 1.87 11.53
CA ASP A 55 7.21 2.88 11.97
C ASP A 55 7.44 4.25 11.34
N ARG A 56 8.71 4.57 11.04
CA ARG A 56 9.08 5.82 10.36
C ARG A 56 9.00 5.72 8.84
N SER A 57 9.02 4.51 8.29
CA SER A 57 8.95 4.27 6.85
C SER A 57 7.55 4.53 6.31
N GLN A 58 7.45 5.49 5.40
CA GLN A 58 6.19 5.81 4.74
C GLN A 58 5.71 4.62 3.90
N GLY A 59 4.44 4.22 4.08
CA GLY A 59 3.82 3.10 3.36
C GLY A 59 4.11 1.72 3.94
N CYS A 60 4.85 1.63 5.04
CA CYS A 60 5.02 0.39 5.81
C CYS A 60 4.13 0.37 7.06
N VAL A 61 3.88 -0.82 7.58
CA VAL A 61 3.20 -1.04 8.86
C VAL A 61 3.88 -2.19 9.60
N TRP A 62 3.96 -2.05 10.91
CA TRP A 62 4.48 -3.10 11.78
C TRP A 62 3.33 -3.96 12.31
N ASP A 63 3.42 -5.27 12.07
CA ASP A 63 2.62 -6.28 12.76
C ASP A 63 3.51 -7.42 13.19
N TRP A 64 3.49 -7.68 14.48
CA TRP A 64 4.38 -8.63 15.09
C TRP A 64 3.96 -10.07 14.74
N THR A 65 4.83 -10.76 14.00
CA THR A 65 4.63 -12.13 13.52
C THR A 65 5.56 -13.14 14.19
N SER A 66 6.06 -12.83 15.38
CA SER A 66 7.09 -13.57 16.14
C SER A 66 8.53 -13.45 15.61
N LYS A 67 8.72 -13.02 14.36
CA LYS A 67 10.03 -12.71 13.78
C LYS A 67 10.05 -11.26 13.30
N TRP A 68 11.05 -10.50 13.73
CA TRP A 68 11.14 -9.08 13.39
C TRP A 68 11.37 -8.87 11.88
N GLU A 69 12.08 -9.80 11.22
CA GLU A 69 12.38 -9.76 9.78
C GLU A 69 11.12 -9.77 8.91
N THR A 70 10.06 -10.43 9.40
CA THR A 70 8.77 -10.57 8.70
C THR A 70 7.69 -9.65 9.27
N SER A 71 7.98 -8.88 10.31
CA SER A 71 6.98 -8.07 11.00
C SER A 71 6.72 -6.72 10.33
N CYS A 72 7.68 -6.20 9.57
CA CYS A 72 7.47 -4.99 8.79
C CYS A 72 7.00 -5.34 7.37
N ILE A 73 5.79 -4.92 7.02
CA ILE A 73 5.20 -5.15 5.69
C ILE A 73 4.68 -3.87 5.07
N ARG A 74 4.36 -3.94 3.77
CA ARG A 74 3.66 -2.86 3.11
C ARG A 74 2.27 -2.72 3.69
N SER A 75 1.87 -1.49 3.93
CA SER A 75 0.56 -1.15 4.45
C SER A 75 -0.57 -1.56 3.49
N ASP A 76 -0.35 -1.57 2.18
CA ASP A 76 -1.34 -2.03 1.20
C ASP A 76 -1.31 -3.55 0.96
N CYS A 77 -0.43 -4.28 1.64
CA CYS A 77 -0.19 -5.72 1.52
C CYS A 77 0.23 -6.21 0.13
N GLN A 78 0.38 -5.32 -0.86
CA GLN A 78 0.68 -5.72 -2.23
C GLN A 78 2.12 -6.22 -2.37
N GLY A 79 2.31 -7.24 -3.20
CA GLY A 79 3.60 -7.85 -3.45
C GLY A 79 4.10 -8.74 -2.30
N LEU A 80 3.30 -8.95 -1.25
CA LEU A 80 3.62 -9.95 -0.23
C LEU A 80 3.39 -11.36 -0.80
N GLN A 81 4.28 -12.28 -0.44
CA GLN A 81 4.11 -13.70 -0.75
C GLN A 81 2.96 -14.28 0.10
N HIS A 82 2.35 -15.37 -0.38
CA HIS A 82 1.20 -16.01 0.27
C HIS A 82 1.44 -16.28 1.76
N GLU A 83 2.55 -16.93 2.10
CA GLU A 83 2.90 -17.26 3.49
C GLU A 83 3.01 -16.02 4.37
N VAL A 84 3.62 -14.95 3.85
CA VAL A 84 3.73 -13.67 4.58
C VAL A 84 2.34 -13.06 4.72
N CYS A 85 1.55 -13.03 3.66
CA CYS A 85 0.18 -12.50 3.67
C CYS A 85 -0.69 -13.16 4.75
N ASP A 86 -0.63 -14.49 4.85
CA ASP A 86 -1.42 -15.27 5.82
C ASP A 86 -0.97 -15.02 7.25
N THR A 87 0.34 -14.84 7.45
CA THR A 87 0.89 -14.49 8.77
C THR A 87 0.38 -13.12 9.24
N HIS A 88 0.12 -12.22 8.29
CA HIS A 88 -0.44 -10.88 8.49
C HIS A 88 -1.97 -10.84 8.35
N GLY A 89 -2.65 -11.96 8.62
CA GLY A 89 -4.09 -12.16 8.41
C GLY A 89 -5.02 -11.17 9.14
N LYS A 90 -4.51 -10.43 10.14
CA LYS A 90 -5.26 -9.38 10.85
C LYS A 90 -5.55 -8.17 9.96
N MET A 91 -4.67 -7.88 9.00
CA MET A 91 -4.75 -6.68 8.16
C MET A 91 -4.62 -6.98 6.68
N CYS A 92 -4.15 -8.17 6.31
CA CYS A 92 -4.01 -8.62 4.94
C CYS A 92 -4.89 -9.85 4.73
N LYS A 93 -5.39 -10.03 3.51
CA LYS A 93 -6.13 -11.21 3.09
C LYS A 93 -5.60 -11.65 1.73
N TRP A 94 -5.28 -12.94 1.63
CA TRP A 94 -4.95 -13.54 0.36
C TRP A 94 -6.21 -13.79 -0.47
N GLN A 95 -6.20 -13.30 -1.70
CA GLN A 95 -7.23 -13.52 -2.70
C GLN A 95 -6.56 -13.66 -4.06
N TRP A 96 -6.55 -14.88 -4.62
CA TRP A 96 -5.92 -15.12 -5.91
C TRP A 96 -6.52 -14.24 -7.02
N THR A 97 -5.67 -13.49 -7.71
CA THR A 97 -6.06 -12.57 -8.80
C THR A 97 -5.51 -12.96 -10.18
N GLY A 98 -4.80 -14.09 -10.27
CA GLY A 98 -4.05 -14.49 -11.47
C GLY A 98 -2.56 -14.09 -11.42
N ASP A 99 -2.19 -13.15 -10.55
CA ASP A 99 -0.79 -12.82 -10.22
C ASP A 99 -0.61 -12.79 -8.70
N TRP A 100 0.41 -13.48 -8.19
CA TRP A 100 0.72 -13.54 -6.77
C TRP A 100 1.04 -12.14 -6.20
N LYS A 101 1.65 -11.24 -6.98
CA LYS A 101 2.01 -9.89 -6.56
C LYS A 101 0.79 -9.04 -6.22
N THR A 102 -0.35 -9.33 -6.84
CA THR A 102 -1.62 -8.61 -6.62
C THR A 102 -2.62 -9.42 -5.77
N SER A 103 -2.23 -10.62 -5.34
CA SER A 103 -3.12 -11.54 -4.62
C SER A 103 -3.17 -11.28 -3.12
N CYS A 104 -2.11 -10.73 -2.52
CA CYS A 104 -2.19 -10.23 -1.16
C CYS A 104 -2.75 -8.81 -1.16
N LYS A 105 -3.89 -8.61 -0.49
CA LYS A 105 -4.58 -7.32 -0.41
C LYS A 105 -4.82 -6.96 1.04
N ARG A 106 -4.96 -5.67 1.33
CA ARG A 106 -5.44 -5.23 2.64
C ARG A 106 -6.81 -5.84 2.91
N ALA A 107 -6.96 -6.50 4.04
CA ALA A 107 -8.24 -6.91 4.56
C ALA A 107 -9.08 -5.64 4.80
N ALA A 108 -10.25 -5.60 4.20
CA ALA A 108 -11.27 -4.60 4.50
C ALA A 108 -11.40 -4.46 6.02
N PRO A 109 -11.43 -3.24 6.59
CA PRO A 109 -11.89 -3.09 7.96
C PRO A 109 -13.30 -3.69 7.99
N GLN A 110 -13.50 -4.71 8.83
CA GLN A 110 -14.84 -5.14 9.20
C GLN A 110 -15.56 -3.93 9.79
N CYS A 111 -16.79 -3.65 9.36
CA CYS A 111 -17.59 -2.53 9.86
C CYS A 111 -17.96 -2.65 11.36
N ALA A 112 -17.40 -3.63 12.08
CA ALA A 112 -17.70 -3.92 13.47
C ALA A 112 -17.44 -2.69 14.36
N GLY A 113 -18.52 -2.12 14.89
CA GLY A 113 -18.48 -0.94 15.76
C GLY A 113 -18.59 0.41 15.04
N LEU A 114 -18.68 0.45 13.70
CA LEU A 114 -18.94 1.67 12.94
C LEU A 114 -20.44 1.80 12.61
N LYS A 115 -20.95 3.04 12.63
CA LYS A 115 -22.30 3.33 12.11
C LYS A 115 -22.36 3.08 10.60
N HIS A 116 -23.52 2.64 10.12
CA HIS A 116 -23.78 2.32 8.71
C HIS A 116 -23.27 3.38 7.73
N GLU A 117 -23.63 4.63 7.95
CA GLU A 117 -23.22 5.78 7.14
C GLU A 117 -21.69 6.00 7.06
N VAL A 118 -20.96 5.63 8.12
CA VAL A 118 -19.50 5.79 8.19
C VAL A 118 -18.82 4.66 7.43
N CYS A 119 -19.39 3.47 7.47
CA CYS A 119 -18.87 2.34 6.73
C CYS A 119 -19.16 2.41 5.24
N ASP A 120 -20.37 2.81 4.84
CA ASP A 120 -20.73 2.97 3.42
C ASP A 120 -19.89 4.04 2.71
N ARG A 121 -19.40 5.04 3.47
CA ARG A 121 -18.50 6.08 2.95
C ARG A 121 -17.02 5.67 2.99
N SER A 122 -16.67 4.63 3.73
CA SER A 122 -15.31 4.11 3.80
C SER A 122 -15.10 3.13 2.65
N GLN A 123 -14.42 3.59 1.60
CA GLN A 123 -14.09 2.74 0.46
C GLN A 123 -13.32 1.50 0.94
N GLY A 124 -13.96 0.33 0.87
CA GLY A 124 -13.34 -0.94 1.19
C GLY A 124 -13.75 -1.56 2.52
N CYS A 125 -14.84 -1.12 3.16
CA CYS A 125 -15.46 -1.89 4.25
C CYS A 125 -16.57 -2.81 3.73
N VAL A 126 -16.81 -3.93 4.41
CA VAL A 126 -17.87 -4.90 4.07
C VAL A 126 -18.72 -5.18 5.30
N TRP A 127 -20.03 -5.21 5.11
CA TRP A 127 -20.99 -5.73 6.08
C TRP A 127 -20.94 -7.27 6.04
N ASP A 128 -20.81 -7.91 7.20
CA ASP A 128 -21.01 -9.37 7.34
C ASP A 128 -22.51 -9.68 7.45
#